data_AF-A0A7K0P1E8-F1
#
_entry.id   AF-A0A7K0P1E8-F1
#
_cell.length_a   1.000
_cell.length_b   1.000
_cell.length_c   1.000
_cell.angle_alpha   90.00
_cell.angle_beta   90.00
_cell.angle_gamma   90.00
#
_symmetry.space_group_name_H-M   'P 1'
#
loop_
_entity.id
_entity.type
_entity.pdbx_description
1 polymer ?
#
loop_
_entity_poly.entity_id
_entity_poly.type
_entity_poly.pdbx_seq_one_letter_code
_entity_poly.pdbx_strand_id
1 'polypeptide(L)'
;MLALGALALWPGESHAPRLGLDLRGGTQVTLTPRAIGGQTISDQQIQQSVEIIRQRVNGLGVAEAEVTTQGSGSNASIVVSV
;
A
#
# COMPACT_ATOMS: atom_id res chain seq x y z
N MET A 1 -4.46 -29.22 54.45
CA MET A 1 -3.23 -29.52 53.69
C MET A 1 -3.51 -30.66 52.73
N LEU A 2 -3.98 -30.33 51.53
CA LEU A 2 -4.15 -31.26 50.42
C LEU A 2 -3.88 -30.47 49.15
N ALA A 3 -2.76 -30.81 48.52
CA ALA A 3 -2.29 -30.25 47.27
C ALA A 3 -3.21 -30.67 46.13
N LEU A 4 -3.64 -29.73 45.30
CA LEU A 4 -4.07 -30.00 43.93
C LEU A 4 -3.33 -29.00 43.03
N GLY A 5 -2.18 -29.44 42.55
CA GLY A 5 -1.40 -28.73 41.54
C GLY A 5 -2.10 -28.79 40.18
N ALA A 6 -1.99 -27.68 39.46
CA ALA A 6 -1.97 -27.57 38.01
C ALA A 6 -3.01 -28.40 37.23
N LEU A 7 -4.24 -27.88 37.08
CA LEU A 7 -5.00 -28.18 35.88
C LEU A 7 -4.61 -27.15 34.82
N ALA A 8 -3.86 -27.63 33.85
CA ALA A 8 -3.31 -26.88 32.74
C ALA A 8 -4.36 -25.96 32.10
N LEU A 9 -4.03 -24.68 32.01
CA LEU A 9 -4.68 -23.73 31.12
C LEU A 9 -4.50 -24.27 29.70
N TRP A 10 -5.49 -25.01 29.20
CA TRP A 10 -5.58 -25.40 27.80
C TRP A 10 -5.67 -24.10 26.97
N PRO A 11 -4.70 -23.80 26.09
CA PRO A 11 -4.83 -22.67 25.18
C PRO A 11 -5.75 -23.13 24.04
N GLY A 12 -7.05 -23.14 24.33
CA GLY A 12 -8.13 -23.44 23.38
C GLY A 12 -8.74 -22.19 22.74
N GLU A 13 -8.13 -21.02 22.93
CA GLU A 13 -8.52 -19.79 22.23
C GLU A 13 -7.75 -19.68 20.92
N SER A 14 -8.19 -20.42 19.91
CA SER A 14 -7.89 -20.07 18.53
C SER A 14 -8.68 -18.82 18.13
N HIS A 15 -8.43 -17.70 18.80
CA HIS A 15 -8.56 -16.36 18.22
C HIS A 15 -7.38 -16.13 17.30
N ALA A 16 -7.20 -17.01 16.31
CA ALA A 16 -6.34 -16.67 15.19
C ALA A 16 -7.06 -15.53 14.46
N PRO A 17 -6.51 -14.29 14.44
CA PRO A 17 -7.06 -13.28 13.55
C PRO A 17 -7.08 -13.89 12.15
N ARG A 18 -8.20 -13.73 11.42
CA ARG A 18 -8.31 -14.18 10.04
C ARG A 18 -7.26 -13.42 9.23
N LEU A 19 -6.07 -14.01 9.12
CA LEU A 19 -5.06 -13.61 8.17
C LEU A 19 -5.75 -13.70 6.81
N GLY A 20 -5.92 -12.55 6.17
CA GLY A 20 -6.50 -12.46 4.85
C GLY A 20 -5.83 -13.51 3.98
N LEU A 21 -6.65 -14.31 3.30
CA LEU A 21 -6.28 -15.09 2.13
C LEU A 21 -5.28 -14.23 1.35
N ASP A 22 -4.01 -14.62 1.33
CA ASP A 22 -2.93 -13.93 0.63
C ASP A 22 -3.43 -13.54 -0.76
N LEU A 23 -3.80 -12.26 -0.91
CA LEU A 23 -4.35 -11.75 -2.16
C LEU A 23 -3.15 -11.48 -3.04
N ARG A 24 -2.57 -12.56 -3.57
CA ARG A 24 -1.53 -12.59 -4.61
C ARG A 24 -0.58 -11.41 -4.52
N GLY A 25 0.49 -11.56 -3.75
CA GLY A 25 1.57 -10.58 -3.65
C GLY A 25 1.88 -9.89 -4.98
N GLY A 26 1.44 -8.64 -5.08
CA GLY A 26 1.66 -7.74 -6.21
C GLY A 26 2.89 -6.86 -6.01
N THR A 27 3.24 -6.09 -7.02
CA THR A 27 4.29 -5.07 -6.88
C THR A 27 3.65 -3.74 -6.54
N GLN A 28 3.97 -3.19 -5.35
CA GLN A 28 3.53 -1.87 -4.94
C GLN A 28 4.68 -0.87 -4.98
N VAL A 29 4.45 0.27 -5.62
CA VAL A 29 5.41 1.37 -5.72
C VAL A 29 4.73 2.66 -5.25
N THR A 30 5.31 3.29 -4.23
CA THR A 30 4.89 4.62 -3.77
C THR A 30 5.90 5.65 -4.25
N LEU A 31 5.42 6.65 -5.00
CA LEU A 31 6.21 7.72 -5.56
C LEU A 31 5.87 9.04 -4.85
N THR A 32 6.90 9.70 -4.33
CA THR A 32 6.76 11.03 -3.72
C THR A 32 7.32 12.07 -4.69
N PRO A 33 6.51 13.07 -5.10
CA PRO A 33 6.95 14.11 -6.00
C PRO A 33 7.99 14.99 -5.29
N ARG A 34 9.04 15.37 -6.01
CA ARG A 34 10.11 16.24 -5.51
C ARG A 34 10.19 17.52 -6.31
N ALA A 35 10.10 18.64 -5.61
CA ALA A 35 10.34 19.95 -6.16
C ALA A 35 11.81 20.09 -6.58
N ILE A 36 12.07 20.51 -7.81
CA ILE A 36 13.42 20.86 -8.27
C ILE A 36 13.59 22.37 -8.15
N GLY A 37 14.68 22.83 -7.54
CA GLY A 37 15.00 24.25 -7.44
C GLY A 37 14.05 25.07 -6.57
N GLY A 38 13.38 24.45 -5.59
CA GLY A 38 12.50 25.14 -4.64
C GLY A 38 11.14 25.55 -5.21
N GLN A 39 10.76 25.03 -6.39
CA GLN A 39 9.46 25.29 -6.99
C GLN A 39 8.33 24.59 -6.23
N THR A 40 7.16 25.22 -6.15
CA THR A 40 5.97 24.58 -5.60
C THR A 40 5.43 23.54 -6.60
N ILE A 41 5.16 22.33 -6.11
CA ILE A 41 4.51 21.30 -6.91
C ILE A 41 3.02 21.64 -7.01
N SER A 42 2.51 21.79 -8.23
CA SER A 42 1.09 22.02 -8.48
C SER A 42 0.33 20.71 -8.67
N ASP A 43 -0.96 20.72 -8.36
CA ASP A 43 -1.82 19.55 -8.55
C ASP A 43 -1.93 19.15 -10.02
N GLN A 44 -1.83 20.11 -10.94
CA GLN A 44 -1.79 19.85 -12.38
C GLN A 44 -0.55 19.03 -12.78
N GLN A 45 0.62 19.32 -12.20
CA GLN A 45 1.84 18.55 -12.44
C GLN A 45 1.72 17.12 -11.91
N ILE A 46 1.07 16.95 -10.76
CA ILE A 46 0.79 15.62 -10.19
C ILE A 46 -0.15 14.85 -11.12
N GLN A 47 -1.26 15.45 -11.57
CA GLN A 47 -2.20 14.83 -12.49
C GLN A 47 -1.53 14.43 -13.82
N GLN A 48 -0.69 15.30 -14.37
CA GLN A 48 0.08 14.99 -15.58
C GLN A 48 1.04 13.81 -15.34
N SER A 49 1.72 13.77 -14.20
CA SER A 49 2.63 12.68 -13.85
C SER A 49 1.89 11.34 -13.72
N VAL A 50 0.70 11.36 -13.11
CA VAL A 50 -0.17 10.18 -12.98
C VAL A 50 -0.59 9.64 -14.34
N GLU A 51 -0.99 10.53 -15.25
CA GLU A 51 -1.37 10.15 -16.61
C GLU A 51 -0.21 9.48 -17.35
N ILE A 52 1.00 10.05 -17.25
CA ILE A 52 2.22 9.46 -17.83
C ILE A 52 2.50 8.07 -17.22
N ILE A 53 2.37 7.93 -15.90
CA ILE A 53 2.58 6.64 -15.22
C ILE A 53 1.57 5.61 -15.72
N ARG A 54 0.28 5.96 -15.77
CA ARG A 54 -0.78 5.10 -16.30
C ARG A 54 -0.48 4.64 -17.72
N GLN A 55 -0.09 5.56 -18.60
CA GLN A 55 0.27 5.24 -19.99
C GLN A 55 1.45 4.27 -20.06
N ARG A 56 2.49 4.47 -19.25
CA ARG A 56 3.66 3.58 -19.19
C ARG A 56 3.30 2.19 -18.70
N VAL A 57 2.51 2.11 -17.62
CA VAL A 57 2.13 0.83 -17.04
C VAL A 57 1.23 0.03 -18.00
N ASN A 58 0.30 0.71 -18.68
CA ASN A 58 -0.48 0.10 -19.77
C ASN A 58 0.42 -0.38 -20.92
N GLY A 59 1.43 0.41 -21.29
CA GLY A 59 2.41 0.05 -22.33
C GLY A 59 3.31 -1.14 -21.97
N LEU A 60 3.50 -1.42 -20.69
CA LEU A 60 4.22 -2.59 -20.19
C LEU A 60 3.38 -3.87 -20.22
N GLY A 61 2.12 -3.81 -20.67
CA GLY A 61 1.23 -4.96 -20.75
C GLY A 61 0.64 -5.38 -19.41
N VAL A 62 0.68 -4.50 -18.41
CA VAL A 62 0.12 -4.75 -17.09
C VAL A 62 -1.36 -4.38 -17.10
N ALA A 63 -2.22 -5.38 -17.33
CA ALA A 63 -3.65 -5.17 -17.55
C ALA A 63 -4.44 -4.79 -16.28
N GLU A 64 -3.87 -4.94 -15.08
CA GLU A 64 -4.57 -4.76 -13.80
C GLU A 64 -3.93 -3.70 -12.89
N ALA A 65 -3.06 -2.83 -13.43
CA ALA A 65 -2.42 -1.83 -12.60
C ALA A 65 -3.37 -0.72 -12.15
N GLU A 66 -3.44 -0.51 -10.85
CA GLU A 66 -4.16 0.60 -10.24
C GLU A 66 -3.18 1.74 -9.91
N VAL A 67 -3.49 2.95 -10.37
CA VAL A 67 -2.71 4.16 -10.09
C VAL A 67 -3.60 5.13 -9.33
N THR A 68 -3.26 5.37 -8.06
CA THR A 68 -3.99 6.28 -7.18
C THR A 68 -3.09 7.41 -6.69
N THR A 69 -3.69 8.54 -6.36
CA THR A 69 -3.00 9.68 -5.74
C THR A 69 -3.59 9.98 -4.38
N GLN A 70 -2.71 10.19 -3.41
CA GLN A 70 -3.05 10.57 -2.05
C GLN A 70 -2.40 11.92 -1.74
N GLY A 71 -3.15 12.85 -1.14
CA GLY A 71 -2.64 14.19 -0.81
C GLY A 71 -2.56 15.15 -2.01
N SER A 72 -1.91 16.30 -1.80
CA SER A 72 -1.76 17.39 -2.77
C SER A 72 -0.41 18.11 -2.63
N GLY A 73 0.03 18.76 -3.70
CA GLY A 73 1.32 19.47 -3.76
C GLY A 73 2.53 18.63 -3.30
N SER A 74 3.37 19.21 -2.44
CA SER A 74 4.60 18.55 -1.96
C SER A 74 4.38 17.33 -1.05
N ASN A 75 3.17 17.16 -0.51
CA ASN A 75 2.81 16.02 0.34
C ASN A 75 2.05 14.94 -0.44
N ALA A 76 1.90 15.11 -1.75
CA ALA A 76 1.24 14.09 -2.55
C ALA A 76 2.06 12.79 -2.58
N SER A 77 1.39 11.67 -2.73
CA SER A 77 1.97 10.35 -2.92
C SER A 77 1.19 9.64 -4.02
N ILE A 78 1.89 9.16 -5.04
CA ILE A 78 1.29 8.38 -6.12
C ILE A 78 1.57 6.93 -5.78
N VAL A 79 0.52 6.15 -5.59
CA VAL A 79 0.62 4.72 -5.28
C VAL A 79 0.24 3.95 -6.52
N VAL A 80 1.14 3.09 -6.96
CA VAL A 80 0.93 2.16 -8.08
C VAL A 80 0.93 0.75 -7.50
N SER A 81 -0.12 -0.01 -7.79
CA SER A 81 -0.22 -1.42 -7.43
C SER A 81 -0.51 -2.25 -8.67
N VAL A 82 0.21 -3.36 -8.83
CA VAL A 82 0.10 -4.33 -9.93
C VAL A 82 -0.17 -5.70 -9.36
#